data_AF-A0A9R1IQ41-F1
#
_entry.id   AF-A0A9R1IQ41-F1
#
_cell.length_a   1.000
_cell.length_b   1.000
_cell.length_c   1.000
_cell.angle_alpha   90.00
_cell.angle_beta   90.00
_cell.angle_gamma   90.00
#
_symmetry.space_group_name_H-M   'P 1'
#
loop_
_entity.id
_entity.type
_entity.pdbx_description
1 polymer ?
#
loop_
_entity_poly.entity_id
_entity_poly.type
_entity_poly.pdbx_seq_one_letter_code
_entity_poly.pdbx_strand_id
1 'polypeptide(L)'
;MDDGDSVARSADKDDAPPGDDGSSTPLPETIQIGNSPTYKLDRKLGKGGFGQVYVGRRISTPSLSDRTPGANALEVAIKFEHRTSKGCNYGAPYEWQVYNTLSGIHGVPRVHYKGKQSEYYIMIMDMLGPSLWDVWNNNSHSMSVEMVACIAIEAISILEKMHSKGYVHGDVKPENFLLGPPGTLQEKKLFLVDLGLATKWKDTGTGELVEYDQRPDVFRGTVRYASVHAHLGRTGSRRDDLESLAYTLVFLLRGRLPWQGYQGENKGFLVCKKKMATSPESLCCFCPQPFRQFVEYVVNLKFDEEPNYAKCISLFDGIVGPNPDIRPINTDGAQKLIYQVGQKRGRLMMEEDDDDQPKKKIRMGMPATQWVSVYNARRPMKQRYHYNVADGRLAQHISKGNEDGLFISSVASCSNLWALIMDAGTGFTSQVYELSPYFLHKEWIMEQWEKNFYITALAGANNGSSLVVMSRGTQYAQQSYKEADGQWWCPGMLAL
;
A
#
# COMPACT_ATOMS: atom_id res chain seq x y z
N MET A 1 31.35 -19.59 -51.06
CA MET A 1 31.67 -20.47 -49.92
C MET A 1 31.15 -19.70 -48.74
N ASP A 2 29.92 -20.04 -48.38
CA ASP A 2 28.94 -19.17 -47.74
C ASP A 2 28.69 -19.75 -46.35
N ASP A 3 28.86 -18.92 -45.33
CA ASP A 3 28.77 -19.29 -43.92
C ASP A 3 27.29 -19.47 -43.52
N GLY A 4 26.91 -20.72 -43.29
CA GLY A 4 25.58 -21.10 -42.81
C GLY A 4 25.48 -21.01 -41.29
N ASP A 5 24.77 -20.00 -40.81
CA ASP A 5 24.32 -19.87 -39.42
C ASP A 5 23.48 -21.08 -38.98
N SER A 6 23.95 -21.77 -37.93
CA SER A 6 23.25 -22.90 -37.32
C SER A 6 22.32 -22.38 -36.22
N VAL A 7 21.04 -22.26 -36.58
CA VAL A 7 19.91 -22.01 -35.68
C VAL A 7 19.71 -23.25 -34.79
N ALA A 8 20.10 -23.16 -33.53
CA ALA A 8 19.77 -24.15 -32.51
C ALA A 8 18.29 -24.01 -32.13
N ARG A 9 17.44 -24.84 -32.75
CA ARG A 9 16.06 -25.12 -32.33
C ARG A 9 16.10 -25.92 -31.03
N SER A 10 15.68 -25.35 -29.90
CA SER A 10 15.36 -26.14 -28.72
C SER A 10 13.96 -26.72 -28.88
N ALA A 11 13.92 -28.04 -28.95
CA ALA A 11 12.73 -28.86 -29.16
C ALA A 11 11.64 -28.65 -28.11
N ASP A 12 10.40 -28.77 -28.59
CA ASP A 12 9.17 -28.92 -27.85
C ASP A 12 9.28 -29.94 -26.72
N LYS A 13 8.78 -29.55 -25.54
CA LYS A 13 8.41 -30.46 -24.45
C LYS A 13 6.94 -30.23 -24.15
N ASP A 14 6.10 -30.90 -24.94
CA ASP A 14 4.72 -31.21 -24.57
C ASP A 14 4.69 -32.20 -23.40
N ASP A 15 3.63 -32.06 -22.60
CA ASP A 15 3.08 -33.00 -21.62
C ASP A 15 3.98 -33.42 -20.43
N ALA A 16 4.10 -32.50 -19.47
CA ALA A 16 4.18 -32.87 -18.06
C ALA A 16 2.82 -32.57 -17.39
N PRO A 17 2.21 -33.52 -16.67
CA PRO A 17 0.95 -33.28 -15.97
C PRO A 17 1.18 -32.16 -14.94
N PRO A 18 0.21 -31.25 -14.72
CA PRO A 18 0.36 -30.23 -13.70
C PRO A 18 0.57 -30.93 -12.36
N GLY A 19 1.69 -30.61 -11.71
CA GLY A 19 2.04 -31.12 -10.40
C GLY A 19 0.88 -30.93 -9.43
N ASP A 20 0.35 -32.06 -8.96
CA ASP A 20 -0.62 -32.17 -7.88
C ASP A 20 0.10 -31.83 -6.57
N ASP A 21 0.16 -30.54 -6.25
CA ASP A 21 0.53 -30.07 -4.92
C ASP A 21 -0.63 -30.33 -3.95
N GLY A 22 -0.59 -31.51 -3.33
CA GLY A 22 -1.02 -31.75 -1.96
C GLY A 22 -2.52 -31.84 -1.69
N SER A 23 -3.08 -33.05 -1.76
CA SER A 23 -4.12 -33.57 -0.85
C SER A 23 -5.26 -32.59 -0.51
N SER A 24 -5.90 -31.99 -1.52
CA SER A 24 -7.16 -31.27 -1.30
C SER A 24 -8.33 -32.25 -1.41
N THR A 25 -9.15 -32.34 -0.37
CA THR A 25 -10.40 -33.11 -0.40
C THR A 25 -11.23 -32.61 -1.59
N PRO A 26 -11.81 -33.50 -2.42
CA PRO A 26 -12.54 -33.08 -3.61
C PRO A 26 -13.66 -32.08 -3.25
N LEU A 27 -13.82 -31.05 -4.09
CA LEU A 27 -14.89 -30.08 -3.91
C LEU A 27 -16.26 -30.76 -4.09
N PRO A 28 -17.29 -30.41 -3.30
CA PRO A 28 -18.61 -30.98 -3.50
C PRO A 28 -19.20 -30.57 -4.86
N GLU A 29 -19.77 -31.52 -5.60
CA GLU A 29 -20.41 -31.25 -6.90
C GLU A 29 -21.68 -30.40 -6.77
N THR A 30 -22.36 -30.52 -5.64
CA THR A 30 -23.57 -29.76 -5.32
C THR A 30 -23.43 -29.04 -3.99
N ILE A 31 -23.87 -27.79 -3.98
CA ILE A 31 -23.71 -26.86 -2.86
C ILE A 31 -25.08 -26.43 -2.37
N GLN A 32 -25.31 -26.57 -1.07
CA GLN A 32 -26.49 -26.05 -0.40
C GLN A 32 -26.11 -25.59 1.00
N ILE A 33 -26.33 -24.30 1.27
CA ILE A 33 -25.91 -23.63 2.50
C ILE A 33 -27.15 -23.15 3.25
N GLY A 34 -27.48 -23.83 4.35
CA GLY A 34 -28.69 -23.54 5.12
C GLY A 34 -29.93 -23.63 4.23
N ASN A 35 -30.69 -22.54 4.15
CA ASN A 35 -31.90 -22.46 3.32
C ASN A 35 -31.64 -21.97 1.89
N SER A 36 -30.38 -21.97 1.41
CA SER A 36 -30.08 -21.60 0.04
C SER A 36 -30.72 -22.58 -0.95
N PRO A 37 -30.94 -22.15 -2.20
CA PRO A 37 -31.12 -23.08 -3.30
C PRO A 37 -29.93 -24.04 -3.42
N THR A 38 -30.15 -25.19 -4.08
CA THR A 38 -29.07 -26.10 -4.46
C THR A 38 -28.42 -25.61 -5.75
N TYR A 39 -27.10 -25.49 -5.73
CA TYR A 39 -26.29 -25.09 -6.88
C TYR A 39 -25.40 -26.25 -7.33
N LYS A 40 -25.40 -26.54 -8.63
CA LYS A 40 -24.41 -27.42 -9.25
C LYS A 40 -23.13 -26.63 -9.53
N LEU A 41 -22.00 -27.15 -9.09
CA LEU A 41 -20.69 -26.57 -9.39
C LEU A 41 -20.37 -26.74 -10.87
N ASP A 42 -19.84 -25.68 -11.49
CA ASP A 42 -19.46 -25.65 -12.90
C ASP A 42 -17.99 -25.21 -13.04
N ARG A 43 -17.63 -24.44 -14.07
CA ARG A 43 -16.25 -24.07 -14.35
C ARG A 43 -15.63 -23.21 -13.25
N LYS A 44 -14.32 -23.36 -13.07
CA LYS A 44 -13.52 -22.50 -12.19
C LYS A 44 -13.42 -21.09 -12.78
N LEU A 45 -13.59 -20.09 -11.92
CA LEU A 45 -13.41 -18.66 -12.24
C LEU A 45 -12.01 -18.17 -11.89
N GLY A 46 -11.45 -18.64 -10.77
CA GLY A 46 -10.12 -18.22 -10.35
C GLY A 46 -9.63 -18.95 -9.11
N LYS A 47 -8.35 -18.76 -8.80
CA LYS A 47 -7.71 -19.18 -7.55
C LYS A 47 -6.95 -17.98 -6.98
N GLY A 48 -7.35 -17.55 -5.79
CA GLY A 48 -6.66 -16.49 -5.03
C GLY A 48 -5.70 -17.07 -4.01
N GLY A 49 -5.08 -16.18 -3.22
CA GLY A 49 -4.15 -16.59 -2.14
C GLY A 49 -4.83 -17.34 -0.99
N PHE A 50 -6.14 -17.18 -0.82
CA PHE A 50 -6.90 -17.73 0.31
C PHE A 50 -7.91 -18.82 -0.08
N GLY A 51 -8.29 -18.90 -1.36
CA GLY A 51 -9.33 -19.83 -1.81
C GLY A 51 -9.49 -19.95 -3.32
N GLN A 52 -10.53 -20.66 -3.73
CA GLN A 52 -10.88 -20.91 -5.13
C GLN A 52 -12.31 -20.46 -5.40
N VAL A 53 -12.58 -19.91 -6.59
CA VAL A 53 -13.90 -19.40 -6.96
C VAL A 53 -14.39 -20.15 -8.20
N TYR A 54 -15.65 -20.54 -8.20
CA TYR A 54 -16.31 -21.31 -9.25
C TYR A 54 -17.66 -20.71 -9.61
N VAL A 55 -18.14 -21.00 -10.82
CA VAL A 55 -19.54 -20.77 -11.18
C VAL A 55 -20.41 -21.82 -10.49
N GLY A 56 -21.51 -21.39 -9.88
CA GLY A 56 -22.59 -22.25 -9.42
C GLY A 56 -23.85 -22.00 -10.25
N ARG A 57 -24.46 -23.06 -10.79
CA ARG A 57 -25.74 -22.98 -11.50
C ARG A 57 -26.86 -23.53 -10.62
N ARG A 58 -27.91 -22.74 -10.41
CA ARG A 58 -29.07 -23.17 -9.62
C ARG A 58 -29.75 -24.36 -10.29
N ILE A 59 -30.04 -25.40 -9.52
CA ILE A 59 -30.74 -26.60 -10.00
C ILE A 59 -32.26 -26.43 -9.88
N SER A 60 -32.73 -25.83 -8.79
CA SER A 60 -34.16 -25.61 -8.55
C SER A 60 -34.71 -24.43 -9.36
N THR A 61 -35.96 -24.51 -9.80
CA THR A 61 -36.64 -23.39 -10.44
C THR A 61 -36.83 -22.25 -9.45
N PRO A 62 -36.60 -20.98 -9.86
CA PRO A 62 -36.89 -19.84 -9.00
C PRO A 62 -38.37 -19.81 -8.59
N SER A 63 -38.64 -19.73 -7.29
CA SER A 63 -40.01 -19.53 -6.80
C SER A 63 -40.32 -18.04 -6.78
N LEU A 64 -41.50 -17.66 -7.28
CA LEU A 64 -42.02 -16.28 -7.19
C LEU A 64 -42.23 -15.82 -5.72
N SER A 65 -42.21 -16.75 -4.76
CA SER A 65 -42.31 -16.45 -3.32
C SER A 65 -40.98 -16.04 -2.67
N ASP A 66 -39.84 -16.26 -3.32
CA ASP A 66 -38.51 -15.94 -2.77
C ASP A 66 -38.26 -14.43 -2.86
N ARG A 67 -38.50 -13.72 -1.74
CA ARG A 67 -38.33 -12.26 -1.65
C ARG A 67 -36.91 -11.82 -1.30
N THR A 68 -35.99 -12.74 -1.06
CA THR A 68 -34.61 -12.39 -0.70
C THR A 68 -33.85 -11.89 -1.93
N PRO A 69 -33.19 -10.71 -1.89
CA PRO A 69 -32.44 -10.19 -3.02
C PRO A 69 -31.32 -11.14 -3.48
N GLY A 70 -31.39 -11.61 -4.73
CA GLY A 70 -30.48 -12.61 -5.29
C GLY A 70 -30.93 -14.07 -5.14
N ALA A 71 -32.06 -14.32 -4.46
CA ALA A 71 -32.63 -15.66 -4.38
C ALA A 71 -33.01 -16.23 -5.75
N ASN A 72 -33.32 -15.38 -6.73
CA ASN A 72 -33.66 -15.80 -8.10
C ASN A 72 -32.45 -15.86 -9.06
N ALA A 73 -31.22 -15.68 -8.57
CA ALA A 73 -30.03 -15.78 -9.41
C ALA A 73 -29.85 -17.21 -9.94
N LEU A 74 -29.78 -17.35 -11.27
CA LEU A 74 -29.56 -18.63 -11.94
C LEU A 74 -28.09 -19.03 -11.93
N GLU A 75 -27.19 -18.05 -12.02
CA GLU A 75 -25.74 -18.23 -11.88
C GLU A 75 -25.22 -17.37 -10.73
N VAL A 76 -24.32 -17.95 -9.94
CA VAL A 76 -23.67 -17.32 -8.78
C VAL A 76 -22.17 -17.60 -8.80
N ALA A 77 -21.39 -16.76 -8.13
CA ALA A 77 -20.00 -17.08 -7.82
C ALA A 77 -19.93 -17.76 -6.44
N ILE A 78 -19.26 -18.91 -6.38
CA ILE A 78 -19.09 -19.71 -5.16
C ILE A 78 -17.60 -19.74 -4.82
N LYS A 79 -17.24 -19.10 -3.70
CA LYS A 79 -15.88 -19.07 -3.14
C LYS A 79 -15.73 -20.14 -2.08
N PHE A 80 -14.66 -20.93 -2.20
CA PHE A 80 -14.28 -22.01 -1.29
C PHE A 80 -12.95 -21.69 -0.62
N GLU A 81 -12.93 -21.80 0.70
CA GLU A 81 -11.71 -21.74 1.51
C GLU A 81 -11.65 -22.99 2.39
N HIS A 82 -10.56 -23.75 2.26
CA HIS A 82 -10.38 -24.97 3.05
C HIS A 82 -10.19 -24.61 4.53
N ARG A 83 -10.71 -25.44 5.44
CA ARG A 83 -10.64 -25.18 6.90
C ARG A 83 -9.21 -25.04 7.45
N THR A 84 -8.22 -25.60 6.75
CA THR A 84 -6.78 -25.51 7.11
C THR A 84 -6.04 -24.37 6.42
N SER A 85 -6.73 -23.56 5.59
CA SER A 85 -6.15 -22.36 5.00
C SER A 85 -5.72 -21.37 6.10
N LYS A 86 -4.64 -20.61 5.86
CA LYS A 86 -4.07 -19.65 6.82
C LYS A 86 -5.09 -18.66 7.42
N GLY A 87 -6.13 -18.31 6.67
CA GLY A 87 -7.21 -17.40 7.12
C GLY A 87 -8.31 -18.05 7.98
N CYS A 88 -8.28 -19.37 8.18
CA CYS A 88 -9.34 -20.15 8.81
C CYS A 88 -8.95 -20.75 10.17
N ASN A 89 -7.73 -20.49 10.67
CA ASN A 89 -7.19 -21.12 11.89
C ASN A 89 -8.05 -20.86 13.14
N TYR A 90 -8.85 -19.79 13.15
CA TYR A 90 -9.70 -19.38 14.28
C TYR A 90 -11.19 -19.42 13.95
N GLY A 91 -11.59 -20.16 12.90
CA GLY A 91 -12.99 -20.28 12.48
C GLY A 91 -13.22 -19.81 11.05
N ALA A 92 -14.38 -19.18 10.81
CA ALA A 92 -14.72 -18.66 9.49
C ALA A 92 -13.73 -17.55 9.05
N PRO A 93 -13.45 -17.42 7.74
CA PRO A 93 -12.55 -16.39 7.22
C PRO A 93 -12.93 -14.98 7.68
N TYR A 94 -11.94 -14.16 8.02
CA TYR A 94 -12.15 -12.76 8.41
C TYR A 94 -12.94 -11.97 7.36
N GLU A 95 -12.72 -12.28 6.08
CA GLU A 95 -13.44 -11.72 4.93
C GLU A 95 -14.97 -11.77 5.09
N TRP A 96 -15.52 -12.79 5.74
CA TRP A 96 -16.96 -12.92 5.99
C TRP A 96 -17.50 -11.81 6.88
N GLN A 97 -16.70 -11.34 7.84
CA GLN A 97 -17.05 -10.25 8.74
C GLN A 97 -16.98 -8.91 8.00
N VAL A 98 -15.99 -8.74 7.13
CA VAL A 98 -15.85 -7.54 6.31
C VAL A 98 -17.05 -7.41 5.37
N TYR A 99 -17.43 -8.47 4.65
CA TYR A 99 -18.63 -8.44 3.80
C TYR A 99 -19.92 -8.17 4.57
N ASN A 100 -20.05 -8.64 5.81
CA ASN A 100 -21.22 -8.30 6.64
C ASN A 100 -21.32 -6.79 6.88
N THR A 101 -20.21 -6.14 7.21
CA THR A 101 -20.16 -4.70 7.47
C THR A 101 -20.33 -3.86 6.21
N LEU A 102 -19.79 -4.35 5.09
CA LEU A 102 -19.83 -3.66 3.79
C LEU A 102 -21.01 -4.07 2.91
N SER A 103 -21.89 -4.96 3.37
CA SER A 103 -23.04 -5.41 2.59
C SER A 103 -23.93 -4.23 2.20
N GLY A 104 -24.25 -4.12 0.90
CA GLY A 104 -25.11 -3.08 0.36
C GLY A 104 -24.43 -1.73 0.14
N ILE A 105 -23.11 -1.61 0.34
CA ILE A 105 -22.38 -0.43 -0.12
C ILE A 105 -22.20 -0.46 -1.64
N HIS A 106 -22.07 0.73 -2.21
CA HIS A 106 -21.83 0.91 -3.64
C HIS A 106 -20.51 0.24 -4.07
N GLY A 107 -20.57 -0.54 -5.15
CA GLY A 107 -19.41 -1.20 -5.74
C GLY A 107 -18.83 -2.40 -4.96
N VAL A 108 -19.58 -2.99 -4.04
CA VAL A 108 -19.22 -4.27 -3.40
C VAL A 108 -20.28 -5.32 -3.76
N PRO A 109 -19.89 -6.53 -4.23
CA PRO A 109 -20.86 -7.57 -4.58
C PRO A 109 -21.62 -8.05 -3.34
N ARG A 110 -22.88 -8.46 -3.54
CA ARG A 110 -23.69 -9.02 -2.48
C ARG A 110 -23.26 -10.45 -2.18
N VAL A 111 -23.18 -10.76 -0.89
CA VAL A 111 -23.13 -12.15 -0.41
C VAL A 111 -24.56 -12.61 -0.15
N HIS A 112 -25.00 -13.65 -0.86
CA HIS A 112 -26.33 -14.24 -0.70
C HIS A 112 -26.37 -15.21 0.48
N TYR A 113 -25.39 -16.10 0.55
CA TYR A 113 -25.31 -17.15 1.55
C TYR A 113 -23.85 -17.41 1.93
N LYS A 114 -23.63 -17.85 3.16
CA LYS A 114 -22.33 -18.31 3.62
C LYS A 114 -22.49 -19.37 4.71
N GLY A 115 -21.62 -20.35 4.70
CA GLY A 115 -21.68 -21.46 5.63
C GLY A 115 -20.63 -22.50 5.35
N LYS A 116 -20.69 -23.60 6.09
CA LYS A 116 -19.74 -24.69 5.98
C LYS A 116 -20.40 -25.87 5.31
N GLN A 117 -19.70 -26.49 4.36
CA GLN A 117 -20.07 -27.79 3.81
C GLN A 117 -18.80 -28.62 3.69
N SER A 118 -18.82 -29.82 4.26
CA SER A 118 -17.63 -30.68 4.37
C SER A 118 -16.45 -29.92 5.02
N GLU A 119 -15.31 -29.88 4.35
CA GLU A 119 -14.06 -29.30 4.84
C GLU A 119 -13.87 -27.83 4.42
N TYR A 120 -14.90 -27.22 3.82
CA TYR A 120 -14.81 -25.90 3.21
C TYR A 120 -15.74 -24.89 3.88
N TYR A 121 -15.20 -23.70 4.11
CA TYR A 121 -15.99 -22.47 4.26
C TYR A 121 -16.39 -21.99 2.87
N ILE A 122 -17.69 -21.76 2.67
CA ILE A 122 -18.27 -21.44 1.39
C ILE A 122 -19.01 -20.12 1.47
N MET A 123 -18.80 -19.27 0.46
CA MET A 123 -19.53 -18.02 0.25
C MET A 123 -20.16 -18.01 -1.13
N ILE A 124 -21.48 -17.79 -1.20
CA ILE A 124 -22.26 -17.65 -2.42
C ILE A 124 -22.55 -16.17 -2.62
N MET A 125 -22.13 -15.60 -3.73
CA MET A 125 -22.18 -14.17 -4.02
C MET A 125 -22.63 -13.88 -5.46
N ASP A 126 -22.91 -12.60 -5.73
CA ASP A 126 -23.27 -12.12 -7.07
C ASP A 126 -22.27 -12.65 -8.11
N MET A 127 -22.79 -13.17 -9.22
CA MET A 127 -21.96 -13.44 -10.40
C MET A 127 -21.62 -12.12 -11.08
N LEU A 128 -20.34 -11.86 -11.33
CA LEU A 128 -19.83 -10.66 -11.99
C LEU A 128 -19.25 -10.98 -13.37
N GLY A 129 -18.93 -9.92 -14.11
CA GLY A 129 -18.27 -9.97 -15.41
C GLY A 129 -16.74 -10.06 -15.31
N PRO A 130 -16.01 -9.72 -16.39
CA PRO A 130 -14.56 -9.80 -16.44
C PRO A 130 -13.88 -8.80 -15.48
N SER A 131 -12.69 -9.16 -14.99
CA SER A 131 -11.84 -8.22 -14.24
C SER A 131 -11.21 -7.18 -15.17
N LEU A 132 -10.74 -6.05 -14.63
CA LEU A 132 -9.98 -5.09 -15.42
C LEU A 132 -8.69 -5.70 -15.98
N TRP A 133 -8.11 -6.70 -15.31
CA TRP A 133 -7.00 -7.48 -15.84
C TRP A 133 -7.38 -8.24 -17.12
N ASP A 134 -8.55 -8.91 -17.12
CA ASP A 134 -9.04 -9.63 -18.30
C ASP A 134 -9.34 -8.67 -19.46
N VAL A 135 -9.98 -7.54 -19.17
CA VAL A 135 -10.27 -6.50 -20.18
C VAL A 135 -8.98 -5.92 -20.75
N TRP A 136 -7.96 -5.71 -19.92
CA TRP A 136 -6.67 -5.17 -20.36
C TRP A 136 -5.89 -6.16 -21.23
N ASN A 137 -5.86 -7.45 -20.86
CA ASN A 137 -5.22 -8.51 -21.66
C ASN A 137 -5.89 -8.70 -23.02
N ASN A 138 -7.22 -8.64 -23.07
CA ASN A 138 -7.98 -8.82 -24.31
C ASN A 138 -7.86 -7.62 -25.27
N ASN A 139 -7.47 -6.44 -24.76
CA ASN A 139 -7.32 -5.20 -25.55
C ASN A 139 -5.84 -4.87 -25.82
N SER A 140 -5.06 -5.85 -26.29
CA SER A 140 -3.65 -5.64 -26.69
C SER A 140 -2.79 -4.99 -25.59
N HIS A 141 -3.07 -5.30 -24.32
CA HIS A 141 -2.29 -4.81 -23.17
C HIS A 141 -2.32 -3.27 -23.02
N SER A 142 -3.43 -2.62 -23.37
CA SER A 142 -3.65 -1.19 -23.15
C SER A 142 -5.14 -0.82 -23.02
N MET A 143 -5.43 0.28 -22.33
CA MET A 143 -6.78 0.86 -22.27
C MET A 143 -6.75 2.34 -22.71
N SER A 144 -7.86 2.82 -23.27
CA SER A 144 -7.98 4.23 -23.65
C SER A 144 -7.95 5.15 -22.44
N VAL A 145 -7.49 6.38 -22.64
CA VAL A 145 -7.44 7.40 -21.59
C VAL A 145 -8.81 7.65 -20.95
N GLU A 146 -9.86 7.70 -21.76
CA GLU A 146 -11.24 7.89 -21.30
C GLU A 146 -11.72 6.72 -20.43
N MET A 147 -11.42 5.48 -20.84
CA MET A 147 -11.75 4.28 -20.07
C MET A 147 -11.08 4.31 -18.69
N VAL A 148 -9.77 4.57 -18.66
CA VAL A 148 -9.03 4.60 -17.38
C VAL A 148 -9.46 5.79 -16.51
N ALA A 149 -9.86 6.92 -17.08
CA ALA A 149 -10.43 8.03 -16.33
C ALA A 149 -11.79 7.68 -15.70
N CYS A 150 -12.67 6.98 -16.42
CA CYS A 150 -13.94 6.50 -15.85
C CYS A 150 -13.69 5.47 -14.74
N ILE A 151 -12.72 4.56 -14.92
CA ILE A 151 -12.28 3.62 -13.88
C ILE A 151 -11.77 4.38 -12.65
N ALA A 152 -10.95 5.44 -12.84
CA ALA A 152 -10.43 6.23 -11.73
C ALA A 152 -11.56 6.85 -10.90
N ILE A 153 -12.52 7.52 -11.57
CA ILE A 153 -13.66 8.17 -10.92
C ILE A 153 -14.46 7.16 -10.10
N GLU A 154 -14.82 6.04 -10.71
CA GLU A 154 -15.66 5.04 -10.07
C GLU A 154 -14.91 4.29 -8.96
N ALA A 155 -13.65 3.89 -9.17
CA ALA A 155 -12.83 3.24 -8.15
C ALA A 155 -12.58 4.14 -6.93
N ILE A 156 -12.35 5.45 -7.13
CA ILE A 156 -12.22 6.40 -6.01
C ILE A 156 -13.52 6.47 -5.21
N SER A 157 -14.68 6.46 -5.87
CA SER A 157 -15.99 6.45 -5.22
C SER A 157 -16.22 5.17 -4.41
N ILE A 158 -15.85 3.99 -4.94
CA ILE A 158 -15.96 2.71 -4.24
C ILE A 158 -15.06 2.69 -3.00
N LEU A 159 -13.81 3.13 -3.15
CA LEU A 159 -12.86 3.23 -2.03
C LEU A 159 -13.35 4.23 -0.97
N GLU A 160 -13.89 5.40 -1.35
CA GLU A 160 -14.48 6.35 -0.40
C GLU A 160 -15.60 5.69 0.44
N LYS A 161 -16.48 4.90 -0.20
CA LYS A 161 -17.56 4.20 0.50
C LYS A 161 -17.03 3.13 1.46
N MET A 162 -16.04 2.36 1.05
CA MET A 162 -15.37 1.39 1.91
C MET A 162 -14.66 2.07 3.10
N HIS A 163 -13.91 3.14 2.83
CA HIS A 163 -13.23 3.94 3.83
C HIS A 163 -14.22 4.54 4.84
N SER A 164 -15.38 5.03 4.38
CA SER A 164 -16.43 5.57 5.27
C SER A 164 -16.99 4.54 6.27
N LYS A 165 -16.83 3.24 5.98
CA LYS A 165 -17.19 2.13 6.88
C LYS A 165 -16.05 1.68 7.78
N GLY A 166 -14.93 2.41 7.81
CA GLY A 166 -13.78 2.14 8.69
C GLY A 166 -12.80 1.09 8.15
N TYR A 167 -12.95 0.65 6.89
CA TYR A 167 -12.10 -0.37 6.28
C TYR A 167 -11.24 0.17 5.14
N VAL A 168 -10.01 -0.34 5.04
CA VAL A 168 -9.15 -0.26 3.85
C VAL A 168 -9.09 -1.64 3.20
N HIS A 169 -8.93 -1.68 1.88
CA HIS A 169 -8.89 -2.90 1.10
C HIS A 169 -7.55 -3.63 1.20
N GLY A 170 -6.43 -2.90 1.07
CA GLY A 170 -5.08 -3.45 1.22
C GLY A 170 -4.57 -4.32 0.06
N ASP A 171 -5.33 -4.44 -1.04
CA ASP A 171 -4.91 -5.20 -2.25
C ASP A 171 -5.57 -4.67 -3.52
N VAL A 172 -5.53 -3.35 -3.68
CA VAL A 172 -6.07 -2.65 -4.85
C VAL A 172 -5.21 -2.97 -6.08
N LYS A 173 -5.82 -3.61 -7.09
CA LYS A 173 -5.17 -4.07 -8.33
C LYS A 173 -6.21 -4.36 -9.44
N PRO A 174 -5.81 -4.44 -10.72
CA PRO A 174 -6.74 -4.73 -11.82
C PRO A 174 -7.57 -6.00 -11.65
N GLU A 175 -7.00 -7.05 -11.05
CA GLU A 175 -7.65 -8.35 -10.86
C GLU A 175 -8.83 -8.29 -9.88
N ASN A 176 -8.83 -7.33 -8.95
CA ASN A 176 -9.85 -7.19 -7.90
C ASN A 176 -10.95 -6.19 -8.28
N PHE A 177 -10.83 -5.51 -9.43
CA PHE A 177 -11.91 -4.70 -9.98
C PHE A 177 -12.60 -5.46 -11.11
N LEU A 178 -13.88 -5.78 -10.95
CA LEU A 178 -14.67 -6.51 -11.92
C LEU A 178 -15.80 -5.65 -12.47
N LEU A 179 -16.13 -5.88 -13.74
CA LEU A 179 -17.32 -5.32 -14.37
C LEU A 179 -18.56 -6.11 -13.99
N GLY A 180 -19.74 -5.54 -14.18
CA GLY A 180 -20.98 -6.31 -14.07
C GLY A 180 -21.13 -7.31 -15.22
N PRO A 181 -22.07 -8.26 -15.11
CA PRO A 181 -22.25 -9.30 -16.13
C PRO A 181 -22.57 -8.71 -17.52
N PRO A 182 -21.92 -9.19 -18.60
CA PRO A 182 -22.20 -8.75 -19.97
C PRO A 182 -23.67 -8.90 -20.36
N GLY A 183 -24.21 -7.97 -21.14
CA GLY A 183 -25.60 -8.01 -21.60
C GLY A 183 -26.63 -7.68 -20.52
N THR A 184 -26.20 -7.15 -19.37
CA THR A 184 -27.09 -6.70 -18.29
C THR A 184 -27.02 -5.19 -18.11
N LEU A 185 -28.02 -4.60 -17.45
CA LEU A 185 -28.00 -3.19 -17.05
C LEU A 185 -26.82 -2.81 -16.14
N GLN A 186 -26.10 -3.81 -15.60
CA GLN A 186 -24.95 -3.62 -14.73
C GLN A 186 -23.62 -3.80 -15.46
N GLU A 187 -23.60 -4.14 -16.75
CA GLU A 187 -22.39 -4.43 -17.53
C GLU A 187 -21.30 -3.36 -17.39
N LYS A 188 -21.70 -2.08 -17.38
CA LYS A 188 -20.77 -0.94 -17.23
C LYS A 188 -20.45 -0.57 -15.78
N LYS A 189 -20.99 -1.27 -14.77
CA LYS A 189 -20.73 -0.98 -13.36
C LYS A 189 -19.43 -1.65 -12.90
N LEU A 190 -18.69 -0.95 -12.05
CA LEU A 190 -17.46 -1.46 -11.45
C LEU A 190 -17.73 -1.99 -10.03
N PHE A 191 -17.09 -3.10 -9.69
CA PHE A 191 -17.16 -3.74 -8.38
C PHE A 191 -15.75 -4.03 -7.88
N LEU A 192 -15.54 -3.84 -6.58
CA LEU A 192 -14.32 -4.21 -5.87
C LEU A 192 -14.57 -5.51 -5.09
N VAL A 193 -13.74 -6.52 -5.35
CA VAL A 193 -13.85 -7.86 -4.78
C VAL A 193 -12.60 -8.27 -4.02
N ASP A 194 -12.65 -9.43 -3.38
CA ASP A 194 -11.55 -10.03 -2.59
C ASP A 194 -11.14 -9.19 -1.38
N LEU A 195 -11.95 -9.27 -0.33
CA LEU A 195 -11.76 -8.51 0.92
C LEU A 195 -10.91 -9.29 1.94
N GLY A 196 -10.15 -10.31 1.49
CA GLY A 196 -9.34 -11.17 2.35
C GLY A 196 -8.16 -10.46 3.03
N LEU A 197 -7.70 -9.34 2.45
CA LEU A 197 -6.63 -8.49 3.02
C LEU A 197 -7.16 -7.19 3.64
N ALA A 198 -8.47 -6.97 3.64
CA ALA A 198 -9.05 -5.76 4.20
C ALA A 198 -8.75 -5.65 5.69
N THR A 199 -8.48 -4.43 6.17
CA THR A 199 -8.23 -4.16 7.59
C THR A 199 -8.99 -2.93 8.04
N LYS A 200 -9.30 -2.83 9.34
CA LYS A 200 -9.82 -1.58 9.90
C LYS A 200 -8.73 -0.51 9.88
N TRP A 201 -9.09 0.73 9.53
CA TRP A 201 -8.27 1.93 9.76
C TRP A 201 -8.86 2.82 10.85
N LYS A 202 -10.15 2.61 11.17
CA LYS A 202 -10.90 3.32 12.20
C LYS A 202 -11.97 2.42 12.78
N ASP A 203 -12.21 2.51 14.08
CA ASP A 203 -13.40 1.92 14.68
C ASP A 203 -14.62 2.82 14.42
N THR A 204 -15.66 2.25 13.82
CA THR A 204 -16.87 3.02 13.48
C THR A 204 -17.78 3.31 14.68
N GLY A 205 -17.64 2.55 15.77
CA GLY A 205 -18.41 2.76 17.00
C GLY A 205 -17.82 3.86 17.87
N THR A 206 -16.51 3.83 18.13
CA THR A 206 -15.82 4.85 18.97
C THR A 206 -15.34 6.05 18.16
N GLY A 207 -15.14 5.88 16.85
CA GLY A 207 -14.52 6.88 15.99
C GLY A 207 -13.00 6.95 16.09
N GLU A 208 -12.37 6.08 16.88
CA GLU A 208 -10.93 6.09 17.11
C GLU A 208 -10.17 5.49 15.92
N LEU A 209 -9.04 6.11 15.58
CA LEU A 209 -8.15 5.60 14.54
C LEU A 209 -7.37 4.40 15.07
N VAL A 210 -7.04 3.47 14.17
CA VAL A 210 -6.11 2.39 14.50
C VAL A 210 -4.73 2.99 14.77
N GLU A 211 -4.09 2.51 15.83
CA GLU A 211 -2.75 2.96 16.21
C GLU A 211 -1.73 2.69 15.10
N TYR A 212 -0.84 3.65 14.90
CA TYR A 212 0.27 3.51 13.97
C TYR A 212 1.29 2.53 14.53
N ASP A 213 1.68 1.55 13.71
CA ASP A 213 2.71 0.56 13.98
C ASP A 213 3.55 0.36 12.70
N GLN A 214 4.76 -0.18 12.85
CA GLN A 214 5.61 -0.55 11.74
C GLN A 214 6.32 -1.88 12.02
N ARG A 215 6.09 -2.86 11.15
CA ARG A 215 6.64 -4.21 11.22
C ARG A 215 7.31 -4.56 9.89
N PRO A 216 8.59 -4.23 9.68
CA PRO A 216 9.28 -4.40 8.40
C PRO A 216 9.23 -5.82 7.81
N ASP A 217 9.14 -6.84 8.67
CA ASP A 217 9.06 -8.24 8.25
C ASP A 217 7.66 -8.67 7.77
N VAL A 218 6.65 -7.80 7.90
CA VAL A 218 5.26 -8.09 7.56
C VAL A 218 4.85 -7.29 6.33
N PHE A 219 4.86 -7.96 5.17
CA PHE A 219 4.30 -7.43 3.93
C PHE A 219 2.94 -8.06 3.61
N ARG A 220 2.00 -7.24 3.12
CA ARG A 220 0.69 -7.68 2.61
C ARG A 220 0.36 -6.98 1.30
N GLY A 221 -0.43 -7.65 0.46
CA GLY A 221 -0.87 -7.15 -0.84
C GLY A 221 0.04 -7.57 -1.99
N THR A 222 -0.28 -7.09 -3.18
CA THR A 222 0.45 -7.44 -4.41
C THR A 222 1.63 -6.51 -4.63
N VAL A 223 2.87 -7.03 -4.56
CA VAL A 223 4.16 -6.28 -4.67
C VAL A 223 4.14 -5.17 -5.73
N ARG A 224 3.58 -5.47 -6.91
CA ARG A 224 3.51 -4.56 -8.05
C ARG A 224 2.73 -3.28 -7.73
N TYR A 225 1.60 -3.39 -7.05
CA TYR A 225 0.65 -2.29 -6.82
C TYR A 225 0.63 -1.78 -5.38
N ALA A 226 1.12 -2.54 -4.41
CA ALA A 226 1.14 -2.13 -2.99
C ALA A 226 1.86 -0.79 -2.78
N SER A 227 1.39 0.04 -1.86
CA SER A 227 2.02 1.32 -1.49
C SER A 227 3.45 1.14 -0.99
N VAL A 228 4.26 2.19 -1.04
CA VAL A 228 5.58 2.23 -0.39
C VAL A 228 5.44 1.92 1.10
N HIS A 229 4.38 2.39 1.74
CA HIS A 229 4.15 2.16 3.17
C HIS A 229 3.86 0.68 3.50
N ALA A 230 3.11 -0.03 2.64
CA ALA A 230 2.90 -1.47 2.77
C ALA A 230 4.22 -2.24 2.63
N HIS A 231 5.09 -1.85 1.70
CA HIS A 231 6.45 -2.40 1.58
C HIS A 231 7.31 -2.19 2.82
N LEU A 232 7.11 -1.08 3.54
CA LEU A 232 7.82 -0.75 4.77
C LEU A 232 7.17 -1.38 6.02
N GLY A 233 6.12 -2.18 5.85
CA GLY A 233 5.40 -2.85 6.94
C GLY A 233 4.63 -1.90 7.86
N ARG A 234 4.29 -0.70 7.39
CA ARG A 234 3.53 0.29 8.17
C ARG A 234 2.06 -0.10 8.25
N THR A 235 1.38 0.29 9.33
CA THR A 235 -0.08 0.15 9.43
C THR A 235 -0.77 0.74 8.20
N GLY A 236 -1.60 -0.08 7.56
CA GLY A 236 -2.35 0.30 6.37
C GLY A 236 -3.45 1.32 6.69
N SER A 237 -3.62 2.30 5.81
CA SER A 237 -4.54 3.42 5.94
C SER A 237 -5.11 3.81 4.57
N ARG A 238 -6.02 4.79 4.54
CA ARG A 238 -6.74 5.17 3.31
C ARG A 238 -5.82 5.67 2.19
N ARG A 239 -4.66 6.24 2.54
CA ARG A 239 -3.65 6.66 1.56
C ARG A 239 -3.09 5.48 0.76
N ASP A 240 -2.99 4.31 1.41
CA ASP A 240 -2.38 3.13 0.81
C ASP A 240 -3.22 2.59 -0.34
N ASP A 241 -4.54 2.52 -0.16
CA ASP A 241 -5.46 2.12 -1.22
C ASP A 241 -5.45 3.10 -2.40
N LEU A 242 -5.37 4.41 -2.12
CA LEU A 242 -5.31 5.45 -3.16
C LEU A 242 -3.97 5.46 -3.91
N GLU A 243 -2.85 5.21 -3.22
CA GLU A 243 -1.53 5.04 -3.83
C GLU A 243 -1.49 3.78 -4.71
N SER A 244 -2.05 2.67 -4.22
CA SER A 244 -2.19 1.44 -5.01
C SER A 244 -3.11 1.62 -6.22
N LEU A 245 -4.19 2.41 -6.09
CA LEU A 245 -5.03 2.80 -7.22
C LEU A 245 -4.24 3.63 -8.24
N ALA A 246 -3.46 4.62 -7.80
CA ALA A 246 -2.62 5.41 -8.69
C ALA A 246 -1.65 4.53 -9.52
N TYR A 247 -0.99 3.56 -8.89
CA TYR A 247 -0.13 2.61 -9.61
C TYR A 247 -0.92 1.71 -10.56
N THR A 248 -2.13 1.29 -10.16
CA THR A 248 -3.05 0.51 -10.99
C THR A 248 -3.47 1.27 -12.24
N LEU A 249 -3.86 2.54 -12.11
CA LEU A 249 -4.29 3.38 -13.24
C LEU A 249 -3.13 3.63 -14.23
N VAL A 250 -1.93 3.94 -13.72
CA VAL A 250 -0.74 4.10 -14.58
C VAL A 250 -0.42 2.79 -15.30
N PHE A 251 -0.56 1.64 -14.63
CA PHE A 251 -0.38 0.34 -15.26
C PHE A 251 -1.40 0.10 -16.38
N LEU A 252 -2.69 0.38 -16.16
CA LEU A 252 -3.73 0.19 -17.19
C LEU A 252 -3.48 1.05 -18.45
N LEU A 253 -2.91 2.25 -18.29
CA LEU A 253 -2.53 3.13 -19.40
C LEU A 253 -1.26 2.68 -20.12
N ARG A 254 -0.21 2.32 -19.36
CA ARG A 254 1.15 2.15 -19.89
C ARG A 254 1.54 0.69 -20.12
N GLY A 255 0.78 -0.24 -19.57
CA GLY A 255 1.02 -1.68 -19.54
C GLY A 255 2.21 -2.13 -18.70
N ARG A 256 2.98 -1.19 -18.13
CA ARG A 256 4.11 -1.49 -17.27
C ARG A 256 4.38 -0.38 -16.25
N LEU A 257 4.98 -0.78 -15.14
CA LEU A 257 5.50 0.08 -14.08
C LEU A 257 7.05 -0.02 -14.01
N PRO A 258 7.75 1.05 -13.61
CA PRO A 258 9.23 1.09 -13.60
C PRO A 258 9.92 0.07 -12.70
N TRP A 259 9.18 -0.59 -11.81
CA TRP A 259 9.66 -1.56 -10.82
C TRP A 259 9.24 -3.01 -11.15
N GLN A 260 8.86 -3.30 -12.39
CA GLN A 260 8.66 -4.69 -12.84
C GLN A 260 9.99 -5.35 -13.25
N GLY A 261 10.05 -6.68 -13.13
CA GLY A 261 11.20 -7.48 -13.56
C GLY A 261 12.14 -7.97 -12.46
N TYR A 262 12.03 -7.44 -11.23
CA TYR A 262 12.82 -7.94 -10.09
C TYR A 262 12.40 -9.36 -9.68
N GLN A 263 13.39 -10.20 -9.36
CA GLN A 263 13.26 -11.60 -8.94
C GLN A 263 14.05 -11.86 -7.65
N GLY A 264 13.83 -13.02 -7.03
CA GLY A 264 14.52 -13.45 -5.80
C GLY A 264 13.87 -12.94 -4.50
N GLU A 265 14.44 -13.34 -3.37
CA GLU A 265 13.90 -13.06 -2.03
C GLU A 265 13.86 -11.55 -1.71
N ASN A 266 14.85 -10.80 -2.20
CA ASN A 266 14.93 -9.34 -2.00
C ASN A 266 14.04 -8.53 -2.95
N LYS A 267 13.18 -9.17 -3.76
CA LYS A 267 12.31 -8.52 -4.74
C LYS A 267 11.45 -7.41 -4.13
N GLY A 268 10.82 -7.66 -2.97
CA GLY A 268 9.98 -6.67 -2.30
C GLY A 268 10.75 -5.39 -1.97
N PHE A 269 11.93 -5.56 -1.38
CA PHE A 269 12.85 -4.46 -1.05
C PHE A 269 13.28 -3.67 -2.30
N LEU A 270 13.69 -4.34 -3.38
CA LEU A 270 14.11 -3.68 -4.63
C LEU A 270 12.97 -2.89 -5.27
N VAL A 271 11.75 -3.44 -5.25
CA VAL A 271 10.55 -2.74 -5.72
C VAL A 271 10.26 -1.51 -4.87
N CYS A 272 10.31 -1.63 -3.54
CA CYS A 272 10.12 -0.50 -2.61
C CYS A 272 11.12 0.63 -2.90
N LYS A 273 12.41 0.29 -2.99
CA LYS A 273 13.48 1.25 -3.30
C LYS A 273 13.25 1.94 -4.64
N LYS A 274 12.86 1.19 -5.68
CA LYS A 274 12.56 1.76 -6.99
C LYS A 274 11.34 2.68 -6.97
N LYS A 275 10.29 2.35 -6.22
CA LYS A 275 9.11 3.22 -6.02
C LYS A 275 9.48 4.54 -5.37
N MET A 276 10.21 4.49 -4.26
CA MET A 276 10.69 5.69 -3.54
C MET A 276 11.57 6.59 -4.41
N ALA A 277 12.35 6.01 -5.32
CA ALA A 277 13.22 6.75 -6.24
C ALA A 277 12.50 7.27 -7.50
N THR A 278 11.26 6.85 -7.77
CA THR A 278 10.52 7.24 -8.98
C THR A 278 9.59 8.42 -8.66
N SER A 279 9.88 9.59 -9.23
CA SER A 279 9.00 10.76 -9.05
C SER A 279 7.67 10.62 -9.80
N PRO A 280 6.61 11.36 -9.40
CA PRO A 280 5.35 11.40 -10.14
C PRO A 280 5.53 11.78 -11.61
N GLU A 281 6.44 12.70 -11.93
CA GLU A 281 6.77 13.11 -13.29
C GLU A 281 7.38 11.95 -14.09
N SER A 282 8.32 11.21 -13.51
CA SER A 282 8.94 10.06 -14.15
C SER A 282 7.93 8.93 -14.39
N LEU A 283 7.11 8.64 -13.38
CA LEU A 283 6.05 7.63 -13.47
C LEU A 283 5.02 7.98 -14.56
N CYS A 284 4.66 9.26 -14.66
CA CYS A 284 3.61 9.77 -15.53
C CYS A 284 4.13 10.48 -16.80
N CYS A 285 5.39 10.26 -17.20
CA CYS A 285 6.05 10.98 -18.30
C CYS A 285 5.27 10.98 -19.65
N PHE A 286 4.32 10.06 -19.84
CA PHE A 286 3.44 10.01 -21.01
C PHE A 286 1.96 9.83 -20.65
N CYS A 287 1.59 10.09 -19.39
CA CYS A 287 0.20 10.06 -18.94
C CYS A 287 -0.40 11.47 -19.04
N PRO A 288 -1.71 11.60 -19.28
CA PRO A 288 -2.40 12.89 -19.16
C PRO A 288 -2.20 13.54 -17.78
N GLN A 289 -2.19 14.86 -17.75
CA GLN A 289 -1.92 15.66 -16.54
C GLN A 289 -2.75 15.25 -15.31
N PRO A 290 -4.06 14.92 -15.41
CA PRO A 290 -4.85 14.45 -14.28
C PRO A 290 -4.26 13.24 -13.53
N PHE A 291 -3.68 12.29 -14.25
CA PHE A 291 -3.06 11.11 -13.62
C PHE A 291 -1.82 11.48 -12.82
N ARG A 292 -0.99 12.39 -13.36
CA ARG A 292 0.18 12.91 -12.64
C ARG A 292 -0.23 13.67 -11.39
N GLN A 293 -1.23 14.54 -11.49
CA GLN A 293 -1.77 15.29 -10.34
C GLN A 293 -2.37 14.36 -9.28
N PHE A 294 -3.02 13.28 -9.69
CA PHE A 294 -3.53 12.27 -8.76
C PHE A 294 -2.39 11.56 -8.03
N VAL A 295 -1.36 11.10 -8.75
CA VAL A 295 -0.15 10.51 -8.15
C VAL A 295 0.50 11.48 -7.16
N GLU A 296 0.76 12.73 -7.59
CA GLU A 296 1.34 13.79 -6.74
C GLU A 296 0.53 14.02 -5.46
N TYR A 297 -0.80 13.97 -5.55
CA TYR A 297 -1.66 14.13 -4.40
C TYR A 297 -1.53 12.95 -3.43
N VAL A 298 -1.69 11.71 -3.91
CA VAL A 298 -1.80 10.53 -3.04
C VAL A 298 -0.49 10.16 -2.35
N VAL A 299 0.66 10.33 -3.03
CA VAL A 299 1.96 9.99 -2.42
C VAL A 299 2.37 10.94 -1.28
N ASN A 300 1.68 12.06 -1.12
CA ASN A 300 1.94 13.07 -0.08
C ASN A 300 0.95 12.99 1.10
N LEU A 301 -0.03 12.07 1.06
CA LEU A 301 -1.01 11.91 2.13
C LEU A 301 -0.37 11.37 3.42
N LYS A 302 -0.73 11.96 4.56
CA LYS A 302 -0.35 11.44 5.88
C LYS A 302 -1.20 10.22 6.25
N PHE A 303 -0.75 9.48 7.26
CA PHE A 303 -1.39 8.25 7.75
C PHE A 303 -2.84 8.49 8.21
N ASP A 304 -3.06 9.57 8.95
CA ASP A 304 -4.31 9.96 9.58
C ASP A 304 -5.13 10.97 8.74
N GLU A 305 -4.56 11.48 7.65
CA GLU A 305 -5.20 12.48 6.80
C GLU A 305 -6.46 11.94 6.11
N GLU A 306 -7.52 12.75 6.11
CA GLU A 306 -8.75 12.48 5.35
C GLU A 306 -8.51 12.81 3.88
N PRO A 307 -8.54 11.84 2.95
CA PRO A 307 -8.40 12.14 1.54
C PRO A 307 -9.57 12.98 1.02
N ASN A 308 -9.27 14.00 0.23
CA ASN A 308 -10.29 14.77 -0.47
C ASN A 308 -10.72 14.04 -1.75
N TYR A 309 -11.54 12.99 -1.60
CA TYR A 309 -12.01 12.15 -2.70
C TYR A 309 -12.69 12.96 -3.82
N ALA A 310 -13.46 13.99 -3.46
CA ALA A 310 -14.11 14.90 -4.41
C ALA A 310 -13.09 15.64 -5.29
N LYS A 311 -12.00 16.15 -4.71
CA LYS A 311 -10.89 16.74 -5.47
C LYS A 311 -10.24 15.72 -6.40
N CYS A 312 -9.97 14.50 -5.91
CA CYS A 312 -9.38 13.44 -6.72
C CYS A 312 -10.23 13.11 -7.95
N ILE A 313 -11.56 12.98 -7.78
CA ILE A 313 -12.50 12.74 -8.87
C ILE A 313 -12.47 13.90 -9.87
N SER A 314 -12.49 15.15 -9.38
CA SER A 314 -12.52 16.34 -10.24
C SER A 314 -11.32 16.50 -11.17
N LEU A 315 -10.19 15.83 -10.87
CA LEU A 315 -9.03 15.84 -11.76
C LEU A 315 -9.38 15.23 -13.13
N PHE A 316 -10.28 14.24 -13.16
CA PHE A 316 -10.61 13.47 -14.34
C PHE A 316 -11.83 14.00 -15.12
N ASP A 317 -12.57 14.97 -14.57
CA ASP A 317 -13.78 15.53 -15.21
C ASP A 317 -13.52 16.05 -16.62
N GLY A 318 -12.35 16.66 -16.87
CA GLY A 318 -11.98 17.19 -18.19
C GLY A 318 -11.64 16.13 -19.23
N ILE A 319 -11.49 14.86 -18.85
CA ILE A 319 -11.21 13.75 -19.75
C ILE A 319 -12.51 13.06 -20.19
N VAL A 320 -13.49 12.99 -19.27
CA VAL A 320 -14.71 12.20 -19.49
C VAL A 320 -15.76 13.02 -20.23
N GLY A 321 -16.36 12.43 -21.27
CA GLY A 321 -17.42 13.10 -22.04
C GLY A 321 -18.61 13.55 -21.17
N PRO A 322 -19.30 14.65 -21.55
CA PRO A 322 -20.41 15.20 -20.77
C PRO A 322 -21.64 14.29 -20.74
N ASN A 323 -21.79 13.40 -21.73
CA ASN A 323 -22.90 12.45 -21.81
C ASN A 323 -22.55 11.14 -21.06
N PRO A 324 -23.22 10.81 -19.92
CA PRO A 324 -22.97 9.59 -19.18
C PRO A 324 -23.28 8.30 -19.93
N ASP A 325 -24.24 8.32 -20.85
CA ASP A 325 -24.75 7.10 -21.52
C ASP A 325 -23.72 6.46 -22.46
N ILE A 326 -22.87 7.30 -23.06
CA ILE A 326 -21.83 6.87 -24.00
C ILE A 326 -20.52 6.50 -23.30
N ARG A 327 -20.39 6.77 -22.00
CA ARG A 327 -19.17 6.43 -21.25
C ARG A 327 -18.93 4.92 -21.29
N PRO A 328 -17.67 4.48 -21.36
CA PRO A 328 -17.35 3.06 -21.38
C PRO A 328 -17.61 2.40 -20.01
N ILE A 329 -17.55 3.18 -18.91
CA ILE A 329 -17.87 2.74 -17.54
C ILE A 329 -18.84 3.73 -16.90
N ASN A 330 -19.79 3.19 -16.14
CA ASN A 330 -20.73 3.97 -15.35
C ASN A 330 -19.98 4.63 -14.16
N THR A 331 -20.22 5.92 -13.96
CA THR A 331 -19.58 6.76 -12.92
C THR A 331 -20.61 7.36 -11.94
N ASP A 332 -21.81 6.80 -11.88
CA ASP A 332 -22.94 7.30 -11.09
C ASP A 332 -22.64 7.25 -9.59
N GLY A 333 -21.77 6.34 -9.15
CA GLY A 333 -21.32 6.27 -7.76
C GLY A 333 -20.70 7.58 -7.28
N ALA A 334 -19.99 8.26 -8.19
CA ALA A 334 -19.32 9.52 -7.92
C ALA A 334 -20.24 10.75 -7.96
N GLN A 335 -21.50 10.65 -8.41
CA GLN A 335 -22.41 11.81 -8.60
C GLN A 335 -22.50 12.71 -7.36
N LYS A 336 -22.61 12.11 -6.16
CA LYS A 336 -22.67 12.88 -4.90
C LYS A 336 -21.39 13.69 -4.66
N LEU A 337 -20.23 13.12 -4.96
CA LEU A 337 -18.92 13.77 -4.82
C LEU A 337 -18.74 14.86 -5.88
N ILE A 338 -19.18 14.60 -7.12
CA ILE A 338 -19.17 15.57 -8.22
C ILE A 338 -20.04 16.79 -7.88
N TYR A 339 -21.22 16.58 -7.28
CA TYR A 339 -22.11 17.68 -6.86
C TYR A 339 -21.47 18.57 -5.77
N GLN A 340 -20.73 17.98 -4.82
CA GLN A 340 -19.99 18.76 -3.80
C GLN A 340 -18.93 19.68 -4.42
N VAL A 341 -18.30 19.27 -5.52
CA VAL A 341 -17.36 20.11 -6.29
C VAL A 341 -18.10 21.24 -7.00
N GLY A 342 -19.25 20.96 -7.61
CA GLY A 342 -20.10 21.95 -8.28
C GLY A 342 -20.58 23.07 -7.36
N GLN A 343 -21.01 22.74 -6.13
CA GLN A 343 -21.41 23.74 -5.13
C GLN A 343 -20.25 24.62 -4.65
N LYS A 344 -19.02 24.08 -4.57
CA LYS A 344 -17.82 24.87 -4.23
C LYS A 344 -17.38 25.80 -5.36
N ARG A 345 -17.55 25.39 -6.64
CA ARG A 345 -17.35 26.29 -7.79
C ARG A 345 -18.34 27.47 -7.78
N GLY A 346 -19.59 27.24 -7.35
CA GLY A 346 -20.60 28.30 -7.22
C GLY A 346 -20.31 29.36 -6.15
N ARG A 347 -19.49 29.05 -5.14
CA ARG A 347 -19.02 30.02 -4.13
C ARG A 347 -17.75 30.78 -4.51
N LEU A 348 -17.03 30.33 -5.55
CA LEU A 348 -15.77 30.94 -5.99
C LEU A 348 -15.94 31.92 -7.16
N MET A 349 -17.16 32.06 -7.72
CA MET A 349 -17.45 33.02 -8.80
C MET A 349 -17.82 34.42 -8.28
N MET A 350 -17.55 34.73 -7.00
CA MET A 350 -17.88 36.02 -6.40
C MET A 350 -16.77 36.59 -5.50
N GLU A 351 -15.53 36.15 -5.70
CA GLU A 351 -14.32 36.82 -5.20
C GLU A 351 -13.26 36.71 -6.31
N GLU A 352 -13.45 37.50 -7.38
CA GLU A 352 -12.31 37.96 -8.17
C GLU A 352 -11.59 39.02 -7.33
N ASP A 353 -10.67 38.58 -6.47
CA ASP A 353 -9.66 39.47 -5.91
C ASP A 353 -8.34 39.24 -6.68
N ASP A 354 -8.06 40.23 -7.53
CA ASP A 354 -6.71 40.71 -7.82
C ASP A 354 -5.91 40.76 -6.50
N ASP A 355 -4.99 39.83 -6.30
CA ASP A 355 -3.86 40.12 -5.42
C ASP A 355 -2.60 39.35 -5.80
N ASP A 356 -1.59 40.16 -6.08
CA ASP A 356 -0.26 39.84 -6.59
C ASP A 356 0.61 39.24 -5.47
N GLN A 357 0.20 38.07 -4.94
CA GLN A 357 0.97 37.37 -3.91
C GLN A 357 1.98 36.40 -4.54
N PRO A 358 3.23 36.36 -4.03
CA PRO A 358 4.31 35.63 -4.68
C PRO A 358 3.98 34.14 -4.71
N LYS A 359 3.92 33.58 -5.94
CA LYS A 359 3.87 32.14 -6.22
C LYS A 359 4.80 31.42 -5.25
N LYS A 360 4.26 30.68 -4.28
CA LYS A 360 5.06 29.77 -3.46
C LYS A 360 5.72 28.80 -4.42
N LYS A 361 7.02 29.01 -4.66
CA LYS A 361 7.89 28.09 -5.39
C LYS A 361 7.68 26.72 -4.75
N ILE A 362 7.05 25.83 -5.52
CA ILE A 362 6.96 24.42 -5.20
C ILE A 362 8.40 23.94 -5.03
N ARG A 363 8.73 23.51 -3.82
CA ARG A 363 10.06 22.97 -3.52
C ARG A 363 10.13 21.60 -4.17
N MET A 364 10.78 21.53 -5.33
CA MET A 364 11.35 20.29 -5.86
C MET A 364 12.13 19.62 -4.73
N GLY A 365 11.83 18.35 -4.45
CA GLY A 365 12.59 17.56 -3.49
C GLY A 365 14.03 17.44 -3.96
N MET A 366 14.91 18.27 -3.38
CA MET A 366 16.35 18.00 -3.36
C MET A 366 16.61 16.81 -2.43
N PRO A 367 17.75 16.09 -2.55
CA PRO A 367 18.18 15.12 -1.53
C PRO A 367 17.99 15.74 -0.15
N ALA A 368 17.40 15.01 0.80
CA ALA A 368 17.01 15.57 2.08
C ALA A 368 18.12 16.45 2.69
N THR A 369 17.87 17.76 2.77
CA THR A 369 18.79 18.76 3.34
C THR A 369 18.42 19.14 4.77
N GLN A 370 17.47 18.43 5.37
CA GLN A 370 16.87 18.78 6.65
C GLN A 370 16.68 17.55 7.52
N TRP A 371 16.83 17.78 8.82
CA TRP A 371 16.70 16.78 9.87
C TRP A 371 15.29 16.66 10.38
N VAL A 372 14.89 15.42 10.67
CA VAL A 372 13.72 15.12 11.48
C VAL A 372 14.22 14.55 12.80
N SER A 373 14.01 15.28 13.89
CA SER A 373 14.16 14.76 15.25
C SER A 373 12.77 14.41 15.76
N VAL A 374 12.56 13.15 16.14
CA VAL A 374 11.28 12.66 16.67
C VAL A 374 11.28 12.88 18.18
N TYR A 375 10.28 13.63 18.68
CA TYR A 375 10.10 13.87 20.10
C TYR A 375 9.13 12.85 20.68
N ASN A 376 9.61 12.01 21.59
CA ASN A 376 8.73 11.24 22.48
C ASN A 376 8.56 12.03 23.78
N ALA A 377 7.32 12.12 24.28
CA ALA A 377 7.03 12.78 25.55
C ALA A 377 7.76 12.06 26.69
N ARG A 378 8.85 12.66 27.19
CA ARG A 378 9.54 12.24 28.42
C ARG A 378 9.19 13.22 29.55
N ARG A 379 9.50 12.83 30.80
CA ARG A 379 9.43 13.73 31.97
C ARG A 379 10.26 15.01 31.70
N PRO A 380 9.89 16.19 32.24
CA PRO A 380 10.64 17.42 32.04
C PRO A 380 12.13 17.24 32.33
N MET A 381 13.01 17.61 31.41
CA MET A 381 14.47 17.47 31.54
C MET A 381 15.21 18.63 30.88
N LYS A 382 16.43 18.92 31.35
CA LYS A 382 17.34 19.90 30.73
C LYS A 382 17.85 19.32 29.40
N GLN A 383 17.66 20.07 28.32
CA GLN A 383 18.09 19.69 26.96
C GLN A 383 18.88 20.83 26.32
N ARG A 384 19.84 20.48 25.47
CA ARG A 384 20.59 21.40 24.61
C ARG A 384 20.69 20.82 23.21
N TYR A 385 20.53 21.68 22.21
CA TYR A 385 20.69 21.29 20.81
C TYR A 385 21.65 22.24 20.10
N HIS A 386 22.44 21.66 19.18
CA HIS A 386 23.31 22.39 18.28
C HIS A 386 23.07 21.87 16.86
N TYR A 387 23.00 22.77 15.89
CA TYR A 387 22.78 22.45 14.49
C TYR A 387 23.74 23.27 13.62
N ASN A 388 24.00 22.78 12.41
CA ASN A 388 24.99 23.36 11.49
C ASN A 388 26.40 23.43 12.10
N VAL A 389 26.76 22.43 12.91
CA VAL A 389 28.07 22.35 13.54
C VAL A 389 29.07 21.76 12.55
N ALA A 390 30.14 22.49 12.26
CA ALA A 390 31.26 21.97 11.47
C ALA A 390 32.18 21.11 12.35
N ASP A 391 32.90 20.17 11.76
CA ASP A 391 33.83 19.24 12.42
C ASP A 391 34.70 19.91 13.49
N GLY A 392 35.36 21.03 13.12
CA GLY A 392 36.26 21.76 14.01
C GLY A 392 35.61 22.40 15.24
N ARG A 393 34.27 22.49 15.28
CA ARG A 393 33.51 23.03 16.43
C ARG A 393 32.79 21.95 17.24
N LEU A 394 32.77 20.71 16.75
CA LEU A 394 32.03 19.62 17.36
C LEU A 394 32.48 19.34 18.81
N ALA A 395 33.80 19.20 19.01
CA ALA A 395 34.37 18.92 20.32
C ALA A 395 34.03 20.00 21.37
N GLN A 396 34.04 21.27 20.97
CA GLN A 396 33.72 22.38 21.87
C GLN A 396 32.27 22.30 22.38
N HIS A 397 31.33 21.98 21.49
CA HIS A 397 29.92 21.84 21.86
C HIS A 397 29.67 20.65 22.78
N ILE A 398 30.34 19.52 22.51
CA ILE A 398 30.22 18.31 23.32
C ILE A 398 30.81 18.54 24.72
N SER A 399 32.03 19.10 24.82
CA SER A 399 32.66 19.39 26.11
C SER A 399 31.81 20.31 26.98
N LYS A 400 31.28 21.39 26.41
CA LYS A 400 30.39 22.31 27.13
C LYS A 400 29.08 21.64 27.57
N GLY A 401 28.54 20.71 26.77
CA GLY A 401 27.38 19.92 27.17
C GLY A 401 27.68 18.96 28.33
N ASN A 402 28.83 18.29 28.28
CA ASN A 402 29.28 17.37 29.33
C ASN A 402 29.52 18.10 30.67
N GLU A 403 30.14 19.30 30.65
CA GLU A 403 30.29 20.17 31.83
C GLU A 403 28.94 20.54 32.47
N ASP A 404 27.90 20.65 31.64
CA ASP A 404 26.54 20.96 32.04
C ASP A 404 25.71 19.74 32.49
N GLY A 405 26.33 18.55 32.54
CA GLY A 405 25.68 17.28 32.88
C GLY A 405 24.75 16.75 31.78
N LEU A 406 24.98 17.12 30.52
CA LEU A 406 24.20 16.70 29.37
C LEU A 406 24.98 15.67 28.54
N PHE A 407 24.34 14.59 28.13
CA PHE A 407 24.94 13.59 27.25
C PHE A 407 24.24 13.56 25.90
N ILE A 408 24.98 13.27 24.83
CA ILE A 408 24.43 13.16 23.48
C ILE A 408 23.42 12.03 23.44
N SER A 409 22.19 12.35 23.04
CA SER A 409 21.08 11.40 22.88
C SER A 409 20.74 11.14 21.41
N SER A 410 21.09 12.06 20.52
CA SER A 410 20.86 11.92 19.08
C SER A 410 21.87 12.74 18.27
N VAL A 411 22.26 12.19 17.12
CA VAL A 411 23.21 12.79 16.18
C VAL A 411 22.67 12.67 14.76
N ALA A 412 22.93 13.67 13.93
CA ALA A 412 22.62 13.64 12.50
C ALA A 412 23.65 14.47 11.67
N SER A 413 24.00 14.05 10.44
CA SER A 413 24.96 14.73 9.50
C SER A 413 24.54 14.95 8.01
N CYS A 414 24.54 16.20 7.52
CA CYS A 414 23.98 16.59 6.21
C CYS A 414 24.89 17.66 5.61
N SER A 415 25.31 17.45 4.36
CA SER A 415 26.25 18.35 3.68
C SER A 415 27.49 18.69 4.53
N ASN A 416 27.99 17.69 5.29
CA ASN A 416 29.14 17.78 6.20
C ASN A 416 28.95 18.68 7.43
N LEU A 417 27.70 18.91 7.83
CA LEU A 417 27.35 19.61 9.06
C LEU A 417 26.60 18.68 10.02
N TRP A 418 26.89 18.82 11.31
CA TRP A 418 26.33 18.01 12.37
C TRP A 418 25.19 18.71 13.10
N ALA A 419 24.23 17.91 13.52
CA ALA A 419 23.23 18.24 14.51
C ALA A 419 23.41 17.32 15.73
N LEU A 420 23.42 17.91 16.92
CA LEU A 420 23.57 17.24 18.21
C LEU A 420 22.38 17.58 19.10
N ILE A 421 21.82 16.58 19.75
CA ILE A 421 20.87 16.73 20.86
C ILE A 421 21.53 16.13 22.09
N MET A 422 21.52 16.87 23.20
CA MET A 422 22.10 16.47 24.47
C MET A 422 21.08 16.65 25.60
N ASP A 423 20.92 15.63 26.44
CA ASP A 423 19.90 15.55 27.48
C ASP A 423 20.49 15.20 28.86
N ALA A 424 19.90 15.72 29.93
CA ALA A 424 20.25 15.34 31.31
C ALA A 424 19.60 14.02 31.77
N GLY A 425 18.61 13.51 31.02
CA GLY A 425 17.78 12.36 31.39
C GLY A 425 18.05 11.09 30.60
N THR A 426 19.27 10.92 30.07
CA THR A 426 19.64 9.75 29.25
C THR A 426 19.83 8.47 30.08
N GLY A 427 20.19 8.61 31.36
CA GLY A 427 20.63 7.49 32.20
C GLY A 427 22.09 7.07 31.97
N PHE A 428 22.81 7.74 31.07
CA PHE A 428 24.21 7.45 30.80
C PHE A 428 25.11 7.96 31.93
N THR A 429 26.15 7.21 32.27
CA THR A 429 27.12 7.56 33.33
C THR A 429 28.42 8.11 32.77
N SER A 430 28.75 7.78 31.53
CA SER A 430 29.93 8.27 30.81
C SER A 430 29.70 8.11 29.31
N GLN A 431 30.33 8.97 28.50
CA GLN A 431 30.20 8.94 27.05
C GLN A 431 31.55 9.25 26.40
N VAL A 432 31.86 8.51 25.34
CA VAL A 432 33.00 8.73 24.44
C VAL A 432 32.46 8.89 23.03
N TYR A 433 33.18 9.64 22.21
CA TYR A 433 32.80 9.84 20.81
C TYR A 433 34.04 9.87 19.93
N GLU A 434 33.85 9.49 18.68
CA GLU A 434 34.89 9.60 17.66
C GLU A 434 34.31 10.17 16.37
N LEU A 435 34.93 11.24 15.89
CA LEU A 435 34.72 11.77 14.56
C LEU A 435 35.82 11.21 13.65
N SER A 436 35.47 10.20 12.85
CA SER A 436 36.41 9.53 11.96
C SER A 436 36.22 9.99 10.52
N PRO A 437 37.31 10.15 9.73
CA PRO A 437 37.20 10.40 8.30
C PRO A 437 36.71 9.18 7.50
N TYR A 438 36.65 8.00 8.14
CA TYR A 438 36.11 6.77 7.58
C TYR A 438 34.74 6.48 8.20
N PHE A 439 33.87 5.80 7.43
CA PHE A 439 32.59 5.36 7.95
C PHE A 439 32.81 4.17 8.89
N LEU A 440 32.45 4.32 10.16
CA LEU A 440 32.57 3.28 11.21
C LEU A 440 33.99 2.78 11.47
N HIS A 441 34.75 3.52 12.28
CA HIS A 441 36.08 3.11 12.72
C HIS A 441 36.04 1.86 13.63
N LYS A 442 36.16 0.69 13.01
CA LYS A 442 35.96 -0.62 13.66
C LYS A 442 36.89 -0.87 14.85
N GLU A 443 38.17 -0.56 14.70
CA GLU A 443 39.18 -0.79 15.75
C GLU A 443 38.84 -0.01 17.02
N TRP A 444 38.49 1.26 16.87
CA TRP A 444 38.07 2.10 17.99
C TRP A 444 36.79 1.60 18.66
N ILE A 445 35.77 1.20 17.89
CA ILE A 445 34.53 0.64 18.43
C ILE A 445 34.80 -0.62 19.25
N MET A 446 35.65 -1.53 18.74
CA MET A 446 36.03 -2.75 19.44
C MET A 446 36.76 -2.45 20.76
N GLU A 447 37.70 -1.50 20.75
CA GLU A 447 38.39 -1.05 21.96
C GLU A 447 37.43 -0.47 23.01
N GLN A 448 36.42 0.28 22.56
CA GLN A 448 35.42 0.86 23.47
C GLN A 448 34.46 -0.20 24.03
N TRP A 449 34.11 -1.24 23.26
CA TRP A 449 33.33 -2.37 23.77
C TRP A 449 34.06 -3.13 24.88
N GLU A 450 35.37 -3.37 24.76
CA GLU A 450 36.18 -3.97 25.84
C GLU A 450 36.16 -3.13 27.12
N LYS A 451 35.94 -1.82 26.98
CA LYS A 451 35.79 -0.86 28.08
C LYS A 451 34.33 -0.68 28.53
N ASN A 452 33.41 -1.56 28.14
CA ASN A 452 31.98 -1.52 28.49
C ASN A 452 31.23 -0.27 27.98
N PHE A 453 31.70 0.37 26.91
CA PHE A 453 30.91 1.40 26.21
C PHE A 453 30.13 0.76 25.07
N TYR A 454 28.90 1.21 24.83
CA TYR A 454 28.05 0.70 23.74
C TYR A 454 27.63 1.84 22.82
N ILE A 455 27.51 1.58 21.51
CA ILE A 455 27.02 2.57 20.53
C ILE A 455 25.61 3.02 20.94
N THR A 456 25.43 4.33 21.04
CA THR A 456 24.18 4.97 21.47
C THR A 456 23.68 6.03 20.49
N ALA A 457 24.57 6.62 19.68
CA ALA A 457 24.20 7.44 18.54
C ALA A 457 25.27 7.30 17.44
N LEU A 458 24.86 7.42 16.19
CA LEU A 458 25.71 7.28 15.01
C LEU A 458 25.14 8.11 13.86
N ALA A 459 26.00 8.84 13.15
CA ALA A 459 25.64 9.41 11.85
C ALA A 459 26.84 9.50 10.90
N GLY A 460 26.59 9.37 9.59
CA GLY A 460 27.60 9.53 8.54
C GLY A 460 27.35 10.73 7.65
N ALA A 461 28.40 11.47 7.34
CA ALA A 461 28.40 12.63 6.47
C ALA A 461 28.68 12.24 5.00
N ASN A 462 28.33 13.12 4.07
CA ASN A 462 28.46 12.88 2.63
C ASN A 462 29.92 12.80 2.15
N ASN A 463 30.86 13.33 2.93
CA ASN A 463 32.30 13.24 2.70
C ASN A 463 32.92 11.90 3.18
N GLY A 464 32.11 10.95 3.63
CA GLY A 464 32.57 9.66 4.15
C GLY A 464 32.92 9.66 5.64
N SER A 465 32.89 10.83 6.30
CA SER A 465 33.14 10.93 7.74
C SER A 465 31.98 10.35 8.55
N SER A 466 32.25 9.89 9.76
CA SER A 466 31.22 9.42 10.68
C SER A 466 31.47 9.90 12.10
N LEU A 467 30.40 10.21 12.82
CA LEU A 467 30.43 10.46 14.25
C LEU A 467 29.79 9.28 14.96
N VAL A 468 30.61 8.55 15.71
CA VAL A 468 30.16 7.45 16.57
C VAL A 468 30.15 7.94 18.00
N VAL A 469 29.06 7.69 18.72
CA VAL A 469 28.93 8.03 20.13
C VAL A 469 28.61 6.76 20.92
N MET A 470 29.47 6.44 21.89
CA MET A 470 29.34 5.26 22.74
C MET A 470 29.22 5.66 24.21
N SER A 471 28.30 5.04 24.94
CA SER A 471 27.97 5.41 26.33
C SER A 471 28.00 4.22 27.28
N ARG A 472 28.29 4.49 28.56
CA ARG A 472 28.15 3.58 29.71
C ARG A 472 26.83 3.85 30.44
N GLY A 473 26.32 2.84 31.16
CA GLY A 473 25.02 2.93 31.85
C GLY A 473 23.82 2.67 30.94
N THR A 474 24.05 2.06 29.78
CA THR A 474 22.98 1.58 28.90
C THR A 474 22.35 0.32 29.47
N GLN A 475 21.15 -0.05 29.00
CA GLN A 475 20.50 -1.32 29.36
C GLN A 475 20.95 -2.49 28.47
N TYR A 476 21.94 -2.27 27.59
CA TYR A 476 22.37 -3.24 26.60
C TYR A 476 23.38 -4.22 27.20
N ALA A 477 23.14 -5.52 27.03
CA ALA A 477 24.07 -6.57 27.47
C ALA A 477 24.95 -7.10 26.32
N GLN A 478 24.48 -7.00 25.07
CA GLN A 478 25.19 -7.42 23.86
C GLN A 478 24.87 -6.44 22.73
N GLN A 479 25.84 -6.17 21.85
CA GLN A 479 25.65 -5.29 20.69
C GLN A 479 26.46 -5.82 19.50
N SER A 480 25.88 -5.71 18.30
CA SER A 480 26.58 -5.93 17.03
C SER A 480 26.19 -4.84 16.04
N TYR A 481 27.05 -4.54 15.08
CA TYR A 481 26.73 -3.65 13.96
C TYR A 481 27.13 -4.31 12.63
N LYS A 482 26.42 -3.95 11.57
CA LYS A 482 26.75 -4.37 10.19
C LYS A 482 26.89 -3.13 9.33
N GLU A 483 27.99 -3.07 8.59
CA GLU A 483 28.16 -2.12 7.51
C GLU A 483 27.55 -2.73 6.24
N ALA A 484 26.71 -1.96 5.56
CA ALA A 484 26.09 -2.38 4.31
C ALA A 484 26.60 -1.48 3.19
N ASP A 485 27.26 -2.05 2.19
CA ASP A 485 27.79 -1.30 1.06
C ASP A 485 26.65 -0.69 0.22
N GLY A 486 26.60 0.65 0.22
CA GLY A 486 26.20 1.47 -0.93
C GLY A 486 24.76 1.40 -1.44
N GLN A 487 23.76 1.85 -0.65
CA GLN A 487 22.69 2.80 -1.05
C GLN A 487 21.61 2.90 0.06
N TRP A 488 21.93 3.74 1.04
CA TRP A 488 21.11 4.47 2.02
C TRP A 488 20.11 3.72 2.94
N TRP A 489 20.49 3.81 4.21
CA TRP A 489 19.73 3.99 5.45
C TRP A 489 18.37 4.71 5.34
N CYS A 490 17.35 4.12 5.98
CA CYS A 490 16.26 4.83 6.64
C CYS A 490 16.64 4.98 8.13
N PRO A 491 16.38 6.14 8.79
CA PRO A 491 16.53 6.24 10.23
C PRO A 491 15.39 5.43 10.88
N GLY A 492 15.74 4.39 11.61
CA GLY A 492 14.76 3.52 12.28
C GLY A 492 15.15 2.05 12.43
N MET A 493 16.36 1.65 12.04
CA MET A 493 16.86 0.30 12.29
C MET A 493 18.17 0.36 13.08
N LEU A 494 18.03 0.43 14.39
CA LEU A 494 18.94 -0.11 15.40
C LEU A 494 18.22 0.00 16.75
N ALA A 495 17.31 -0.94 16.96
CA ALA A 495 16.78 -1.28 18.28
C ALA A 495 16.49 -2.78 18.27
N LEU A 496 17.51 -3.56 18.66
CA LEU A 496 17.40 -4.79 19.45
C LEU A 496 18.70 -4.92 20.24
#